data_AF-A0A3B0TI47-F1
#
_entry.id   AF-A0A3B0TI47-F1
#
_cell.length_a   1.000
_cell.length_b   1.000
_cell.length_c   1.000
_cell.angle_alpha   90.00
_cell.angle_beta   90.00
_cell.angle_gamma   90.00
#
_symmetry.space_group_name_H-M   'P 1'
#
loop_
_entity.id
_entity.type
_entity.pdbx_description
1 polymer ?
#
loop_
_entity_poly.entity_id
_entity_poly.type
_entity_poly.pdbx_seq_one_letter_code
_entity_poly.pdbx_strand_id
1 'polypeptide(L)' 'MPSVSYISALERRHQMLEQEIDQEMQYPSQDGLKIQELKRKKLEIKDQLTRLLRETHH' A
#
# COMPACT_ATOMS: atom_id res chain seq x y z
N MET A 1 13.86 5.62 16.66
CA MET A 1 12.46 5.28 16.97
C MET A 1 11.61 5.61 15.76
N PRO A 2 11.16 4.64 14.97
CA PRO A 2 10.19 4.90 13.91
C PRO A 2 8.93 5.41 14.60
N SER A 3 8.66 6.70 14.44
CA SER A 3 7.53 7.33 15.11
C SER A 3 6.24 6.78 14.52
N VAL A 4 5.23 6.58 15.36
CA VAL A 4 3.86 6.16 14.97
C VAL A 4 3.32 6.98 13.78
N SER A 5 3.78 8.23 13.65
CA SER A 5 3.49 9.11 12.51
C SER A 5 3.92 8.56 11.15
N TYR A 6 5.02 7.82 11.06
CA TYR A 6 5.49 7.24 9.80
C TYR A 6 4.62 6.05 9.38
N ILE A 7 4.19 5.23 10.34
CA ILE A 7 3.24 4.14 10.12
C ILE A 7 1.90 4.71 9.64
N SER A 8 1.36 5.72 10.31
CA SER A 8 0.11 6.38 9.88
C SER A 8 0.20 7.01 8.49
N ALA A 9 1.36 7.58 8.12
CA ALA A 9 1.57 8.13 6.78
C ALA A 9 1.60 7.02 5.71
N LEU A 10 2.22 5.87 6.01
CA LEU A 10 2.23 4.69 5.15
C LEU A 10 0.84 4.06 5.03
N GLU A 11 0.08 3.98 6.13
CA GLU A 11 -1.30 3.51 6.12
C GLU A 11 -2.19 4.38 5.23
N ARG A 12 -2.08 5.72 5.32
CA ARG A 12 -2.80 6.63 4.42
C ARG A 12 -2.44 6.40 2.94
N ARG A 13 -1.16 6.21 2.64
CA ARG A 13 -0.71 5.87 1.27
C ARG A 13 -1.26 4.52 0.82
N HIS A 14 -1.30 3.54 1.71
CA HIS A 14 -1.88 2.23 1.44
C HIS A 14 -3.38 2.33 1.14
N GLN A 15 -4.13 3.13 1.91
CA GLN A 15 -5.55 3.35 1.66
C GLN A 15 -5.81 4.01 0.30
N MET A 16 -5.03 5.03 -0.06
CA MET A 16 -5.15 5.67 -1.38
C MET A 16 -4.93 4.67 -2.52
N LEU A 17 -3.88 3.86 -2.44
CA LEU A 17 -3.61 2.82 -3.45
C LEU A 17 -4.69 1.74 -3.46
N GLU A 18 -5.27 1.39 -2.32
CA GLU A 18 -6.38 0.44 -2.25
C GLU A 18 -7.63 0.99 -2.93
N GLN A 19 -7.95 2.27 -2.74
CA GLN A 19 -9.05 2.95 -3.44
C GLN A 19 -8.79 3.04 -4.95
N GLU A 20 -7.57 3.38 -5.37
CA GLU A 20 -7.20 3.36 -6.78
C GLU A 20 -7.35 1.95 -7.37
N ILE A 21 -6.90 0.90 -6.68
CA ILE A 21 -7.09 -0.49 -7.14
C ILE A 21 -8.57 -0.83 -7.26
N ASP A 22 -9.39 -0.47 -6.28
CA ASP A 22 -10.82 -0.78 -6.26
C ASP A 22 -11.56 -0.09 -7.40
N GLN A 23 -11.26 1.18 -7.66
CA GLN A 23 -11.79 1.91 -8.81
C GLN A 23 -11.35 1.27 -10.13
N GLU A 24 -10.06 1.00 -10.30
CA GLU A 24 -9.56 0.37 -11.54
C GLU A 24 -10.11 -1.05 -11.73
N MET A 25 -10.33 -1.79 -10.63
CA MET A 25 -10.95 -3.12 -10.66
C MET A 25 -12.45 -3.05 -10.98
N GLN A 26 -13.12 -1.97 -10.59
CA GLN A 26 -14.50 -1.66 -10.98
C GLN A 26 -14.61 -1.23 -12.46
N TYR A 27 -13.52 -0.72 -13.05
CA TYR A 27 -13.41 -0.40 -14.47
C TYR A 27 -12.51 -1.41 -15.21
N PRO A 28 -12.96 -2.66 -15.46
CA PRO A 28 -12.16 -3.72 -16.08
C PRO A 28 -11.71 -3.43 -17.53
N SER A 29 -12.16 -2.31 -18.11
CA SER A 29 -11.76 -1.83 -19.44
C SER A 29 -10.49 -0.97 -19.43
N GLN A 30 -9.93 -0.61 -18.27
CA GLN A 30 -8.84 0.37 -18.10
C GLN A 30 -7.45 -0.25 -17.81
N ASP A 31 -7.11 -1.38 -18.44
CA ASP A 31 -5.80 -2.04 -18.34
C ASP A 31 -5.55 -2.82 -17.03
N GLY A 32 -5.66 -4.15 -17.12
CA GLY A 32 -5.27 -5.07 -16.04
C GLY A 32 -3.80 -4.96 -15.61
N LEU A 33 -2.95 -4.32 -16.42
CA LEU A 33 -1.56 -3.97 -16.08
C LEU A 33 -1.49 -2.96 -14.93
N LYS A 34 -2.35 -1.94 -14.94
CA LYS A 34 -2.37 -0.90 -13.89
C LYS A 34 -2.81 -1.47 -12.55
N ILE A 35 -3.81 -2.35 -12.55
CA ILE A 35 -4.22 -3.13 -11.36
C ILE A 35 -3.06 -3.99 -10.85
N GLN A 36 -2.29 -4.63 -11.74
CA GLN A 36 -1.15 -5.46 -11.37
C GLN A 36 -0.03 -4.63 -10.73
N GLU A 37 0.29 -3.46 -11.30
CA GLU A 37 1.27 -2.53 -10.74
C GLU A 37 0.84 -1.98 -9.39
N LEU A 38 -0.43 -1.58 -9.25
CA LEU A 38 -0.97 -1.08 -8.00
C LEU A 38 -0.97 -2.17 -6.90
N LYS A 39 -1.35 -3.42 -7.23
CA LYS A 39 -1.25 -4.56 -6.30
C LYS A 39 0.19 -4.82 -5.86
N ARG A 40 1.16 -4.66 -6.77
CA ARG A 40 2.59 -4.78 -6.44
C ARG A 40 3.03 -3.67 -5.49
N LYS A 41 2.69 -2.41 -5.77
CA LYS A 41 2.98 -1.27 -4.88
C LYS A 41 2.32 -1.43 -3.50
N LYS A 42 1.09 -1.94 -3.45
CA LYS A 42 0.38 -2.26 -2.21
C LYS A 42 1.14 -3.31 -1.38
N LEU A 43 1.62 -4.37 -2.02
CA LEU A 43 2.44 -5.40 -1.36
C LEU A 43 3.77 -4.83 -0.85
N GLU A 44 4.44 -3.98 -1.62
CA GLU A 44 5.68 -3.33 -1.20
C GLU A 44 5.48 -2.43 0.03
N ILE A 45 4.43 -1.61 0.06
CA ILE A 45 4.11 -0.77 1.22
C ILE A 45 3.76 -1.63 2.44
N LYS A 46 3.06 -2.74 2.24
CA LYS A 46 2.77 -3.69 3.31
C LYS A 46 4.03 -4.36 3.85
N ASP A 47 4.99 -4.72 2.99
CA ASP A 47 6.29 -5.27 3.40
C ASP A 47 7.11 -4.23 4.16
N GLN A 48 7.14 -2.98 3.66
CA GLN A 48 7.79 -1.86 4.34
C GLN A 48 7.18 -1.63 5.73
N LEU A 49 5.85 -1.56 5.84
CA LEU A 49 5.13 -1.48 7.11
C LEU A 49 5.50 -2.65 8.04
N THR A 50 5.50 -3.87 7.52
CA THR A 50 5.84 -5.07 8.30
C THR A 50 7.28 -5.01 8.79
N ARG A 51 8.23 -4.58 7.96
CA ARG A 51 9.64 -4.37 8.34
C ARG A 51 9.77 -3.30 9.41
N LEU A 52 9.11 -2.16 9.26
CA LEU A 52 9.13 -1.06 10.24
C LEU A 52 8.53 -1.49 11.57
N LEU A 53 7.42 -2.23 11.54
CA LEU A 53 6.79 -2.79 12.74
C LEU A 53 7.73 -3.78 13.42
N ARG A 54 8.40 -4.66 12.66
CA ARG A 54 9.41 -5.59 13.21
C ARG A 54 10.61 -4.87 13.81
N GLU A 55 11.10 -3.81 13.15
CA GLU A 55 12.23 -3.01 13.62
C GLU A 55 11.87 -2.15 14.85
N THR A 56 10.61 -1.71 14.97
CA THR A 56 10.12 -0.96 16.13
C THR A 56 9.90 -1.85 17.36
N HIS A 57 9.59 -3.13 17.14
CA HIS A 57 9.30 -4.10 18.21
C HIS A 57 10.56 -4.86 18.69
N HIS A 58 11.76 -4.40 18.32
CA HIS A 58 13.04 -5.02 18.66
C HIS A 58 13.94 -4.06 19.45
#